data_AF-A0A0C3A8G2-F1
#
_entry.id   AF-A0A0C3A8G2-F1
#
_cell.length_a   1.000
_cell.length_b   1.000
_cell.length_c   1.000
_cell.angle_alpha   90.00
_cell.angle_beta   90.00
_cell.angle_gamma   90.00
#
_symmetry.space_group_name_H-M   'P 1'
#
loop_
_entity.id
_entity.type
_entity.pdbx_description
1 polymer ?
#
loop_
_entity_poly.entity_id
_entity_poly.type
_entity_poly.pdbx_seq_one_letter_code
_entity_poly.pdbx_strand_id
1 'polypeptide(L)'
;MRFPSFDDEEPPLNYSDNVLDVKPLEAIQLELDSEEDASIIDWFYDPKPLINTPAVNGPSYCYWSLTLPVMANLYRLGRTLLSDRPNNNSSYLFDKKSFFTTKALSHTKHVWYTLNMVIPGGPKFEPLYHDMDSFDEDWNEFNDINKVIIQQQIRTEYRVAFPHLYNSLPRSVHLLPYHHLKNVYIRMDDPNLPAFYFDPLINPISLHGMTAKNVPLVSHEDVIFGPSDADDYDFDYDFELPEEVEPFLADKSLENDLTAEGIVLWWAPDPYNHHSGRMRCAQDVPLVKNWCIEPCPSGQPVLDRVL
;
A
#
# COMPACT_ATOMS: atom_id res chain seq x y z
N MET A 1 13.07 -33.43 12.42
CA MET A 1 12.08 -34.53 12.41
C MET A 1 12.39 -35.44 11.24
N ARG A 2 12.23 -36.76 11.38
CA ARG A 2 12.35 -37.72 10.26
C ARG A 2 10.99 -37.87 9.59
N PHE A 3 10.98 -38.01 8.27
CA PHE A 3 9.79 -38.32 7.48
C PHE A 3 9.95 -39.70 6.82
N PRO A 4 8.99 -40.65 7.00
CA PRO A 4 7.88 -40.59 7.96
C PRO A 4 8.37 -40.60 9.42
N SER A 5 7.54 -40.12 10.33
CA SER A 5 7.91 -40.00 11.76
C SER A 5 7.65 -41.27 12.56
N PHE A 6 6.76 -42.13 12.08
CA PHE A 6 6.49 -43.46 12.61
C PHE A 6 6.91 -44.51 11.58
N ASP A 7 7.26 -45.71 12.06
CA ASP A 7 7.56 -46.84 11.19
C ASP A 7 6.26 -47.48 10.65
N ASP A 8 6.30 -48.09 9.47
CA ASP A 8 5.12 -48.65 8.81
C ASP A 8 4.53 -49.87 9.56
N GLU A 9 5.36 -50.55 10.35
CA GLU A 9 4.99 -51.71 11.18
C GLU A 9 4.42 -51.31 12.56
N GLU A 10 4.54 -50.04 12.96
CA GLU A 10 4.03 -49.57 14.25
C GLU A 10 2.52 -49.27 14.16
N PRO A 11 1.69 -49.84 15.06
CA PRO A 11 0.27 -49.50 15.09
C PRO A 11 0.06 -48.03 15.52
N PRO A 12 -1.04 -47.38 15.11
CA PRO A 12 -1.35 -46.02 15.56
C PRO A 12 -1.40 -45.90 17.09
N LEU A 13 -0.75 -44.86 17.61
CA LEU A 13 -0.64 -44.59 19.03
C LEU A 13 -2.02 -44.26 19.66
N ASN A 14 -2.35 -44.88 20.79
CA ASN A 14 -3.56 -44.53 21.54
C ASN A 14 -3.38 -43.21 22.31
N TYR A 15 -4.27 -42.25 22.10
CA TYR A 15 -4.22 -40.93 22.73
C TYR A 15 -4.36 -41.00 24.27
N SER A 16 -5.29 -41.83 24.76
CA SER A 16 -5.58 -41.92 26.20
C SER A 16 -4.39 -42.44 27.00
N ASP A 17 -3.64 -43.40 26.44
CA ASP A 17 -2.55 -44.07 27.15
C ASP A 17 -1.22 -43.32 27.03
N ASN A 18 -1.01 -42.59 25.92
CA ASN A 18 0.31 -42.04 25.58
C ASN A 18 0.38 -40.51 25.55
N VAL A 19 -0.76 -39.80 25.38
CA VAL A 19 -0.76 -38.34 25.14
C VAL A 19 -1.53 -37.56 26.20
N LEU A 20 -2.64 -38.10 26.71
CA LEU A 20 -3.54 -37.36 27.60
C LEU A 20 -2.86 -36.80 28.86
N ASP A 21 -1.98 -37.59 29.49
CA ASP A 21 -1.29 -37.21 30.73
C ASP A 21 0.01 -36.41 30.49
N VAL A 22 0.44 -36.29 29.24
CA VAL A 22 1.68 -35.60 28.88
C VAL A 22 1.37 -34.13 28.65
N LYS A 23 1.99 -33.25 29.46
CA LYS A 23 1.90 -31.81 29.23
C LYS A 23 2.57 -31.45 27.90
N PRO A 24 1.91 -30.65 27.05
CA PRO A 24 2.54 -30.18 25.83
C PRO A 24 3.77 -29.33 26.15
N LEU A 25 4.72 -29.33 25.21
CA LEU A 25 5.85 -28.43 25.26
C LEU A 25 5.39 -26.98 25.12
N GLU A 26 6.24 -26.06 25.58
CA GLU A 26 6.00 -24.63 25.45
C GLU A 26 5.83 -24.23 23.99
N ALA A 27 4.82 -23.39 23.74
CA ALA A 27 4.53 -22.88 22.40
C ALA A 27 5.54 -21.78 22.02
N ILE A 28 5.66 -21.51 20.73
CA ILE A 28 6.43 -20.35 20.25
C ILE A 28 5.59 -19.09 20.58
N GLN A 29 6.02 -18.36 21.60
CA GLN A 29 5.44 -17.08 22.01
C GLN A 29 6.53 -16.02 21.99
N LEU A 30 6.20 -14.84 21.46
CA LEU A 30 7.04 -13.67 21.53
C LEU A 30 6.92 -13.10 22.93
N GLU A 31 8.04 -12.68 23.52
CA GLU A 31 8.04 -11.89 24.75
C GLU A 31 7.51 -10.50 24.42
N LEU A 32 6.29 -10.20 24.90
CA LEU A 32 5.64 -8.90 24.72
C LEU A 32 6.05 -7.94 25.83
N ASP A 33 6.14 -6.64 25.50
CA ASP A 33 6.50 -5.62 26.48
C ASP A 33 5.29 -5.23 27.35
N SER A 34 5.50 -5.11 28.66
CA SER A 34 4.41 -4.85 29.61
C SER A 34 3.84 -3.44 29.54
N GLU A 35 4.59 -2.47 29.01
CA GLU A 35 4.15 -1.07 28.89
C GLU A 35 3.64 -0.80 27.47
N GLU A 36 4.41 -1.13 26.45
CA GLU A 36 4.07 -0.84 25.05
C GLU A 36 2.95 -1.76 24.52
N ASP A 37 2.99 -3.07 24.82
CA ASP A 37 2.02 -4.05 24.33
C ASP A 37 0.87 -4.31 25.32
N ALA A 38 0.71 -3.45 26.33
CA ALA A 38 -0.27 -3.59 27.40
C ALA A 38 -1.71 -3.82 26.90
N SER A 39 -2.07 -3.26 25.73
CA SER A 39 -3.41 -3.41 25.15
C SER A 39 -3.73 -4.83 24.64
N ILE A 40 -2.70 -5.62 24.33
CA ILE A 40 -2.84 -6.94 23.68
C ILE A 40 -2.27 -8.11 24.50
N ILE A 41 -1.38 -7.82 25.47
CA ILE A 41 -0.57 -8.82 26.19
C ILE A 41 -1.38 -9.98 26.78
N ASP A 42 -2.57 -9.70 27.33
CA ASP A 42 -3.36 -10.70 28.05
C ASP A 42 -4.02 -11.75 27.15
N TRP A 43 -4.28 -11.42 25.87
CA TRP A 43 -5.15 -12.22 25.00
C TRP A 43 -4.54 -12.56 23.64
N PHE A 44 -3.36 -12.02 23.31
CA PHE A 44 -2.78 -12.15 21.97
C PHE A 44 -2.56 -13.60 21.53
N TYR A 45 -2.20 -14.49 22.47
CA TYR A 45 -1.95 -15.91 22.21
C TYR A 45 -3.14 -16.84 22.50
N ASP A 46 -4.32 -16.28 22.79
CA ASP A 46 -5.52 -17.08 22.97
C ASP A 46 -5.98 -17.70 21.64
N PRO A 47 -6.57 -18.91 21.65
CA PRO A 47 -7.05 -19.56 20.43
C PRO A 47 -8.20 -18.80 19.76
N LYS A 48 -9.02 -18.09 20.56
CA LYS A 48 -10.10 -17.20 20.11
C LYS A 48 -10.10 -15.96 21.01
N PRO A 49 -9.29 -14.95 20.67
CA PRO A 49 -9.10 -13.79 21.53
C PRO A 49 -10.41 -13.00 21.70
N LEU A 50 -10.58 -12.32 22.84
CA LEU A 50 -11.65 -11.32 23.05
C LEU A 50 -13.10 -11.83 22.96
N ILE A 51 -13.35 -13.15 22.95
CA ILE A 51 -14.69 -13.74 22.76
C ILE A 51 -15.74 -13.29 23.81
N ASN A 52 -15.29 -12.98 25.02
CA ASN A 52 -16.13 -12.56 26.15
C ASN A 52 -16.20 -11.03 26.31
N THR A 53 -15.68 -10.27 25.34
CA THR A 53 -15.57 -8.80 25.40
C THR A 53 -16.49 -8.15 24.36
N PRO A 54 -16.86 -6.86 24.49
CA PRO A 54 -17.68 -6.16 23.50
C PRO A 54 -16.96 -5.96 22.16
N ALA A 55 -15.66 -6.25 22.07
CA ALA A 55 -14.90 -6.13 20.83
C ALA A 55 -15.35 -7.15 19.76
N VAL A 56 -16.03 -8.22 20.16
CA VAL A 56 -16.53 -9.27 19.26
C VAL A 56 -18.02 -9.47 19.51
N ASN A 57 -18.76 -9.92 18.48
CA ASN A 57 -20.19 -10.20 18.57
C ASN A 57 -20.58 -11.44 19.42
N GLY A 58 -19.68 -11.98 20.24
CA GLY A 58 -19.87 -13.16 21.08
C GLY A 58 -19.38 -14.47 20.46
N PRO A 59 -19.94 -15.63 20.85
CA PRO A 59 -19.37 -16.95 20.52
C PRO A 59 -19.45 -17.30 19.02
N SER A 60 -20.31 -16.60 18.27
CA SER A 60 -20.37 -16.73 16.82
C SER A 60 -19.10 -16.23 16.12
N TYR A 61 -18.33 -15.33 16.75
CA TYR A 61 -17.03 -14.86 16.28
C TYR A 61 -17.02 -14.50 14.78
N CYS A 62 -17.94 -13.64 14.36
CA CYS A 62 -18.09 -13.24 12.95
C CYS A 62 -17.71 -11.78 12.67
N TYR A 63 -17.77 -10.93 13.68
CA TYR A 63 -17.50 -9.49 13.55
C TYR A 63 -16.58 -9.04 14.67
N TRP A 64 -15.66 -8.13 14.36
CA TRP A 64 -14.78 -7.49 15.32
C TRP A 64 -14.88 -5.98 15.22
N SER A 65 -14.65 -5.32 16.35
CA SER A 65 -14.50 -3.87 16.49
C SER A 65 -13.42 -3.61 17.51
N LEU A 66 -12.30 -3.02 17.08
CA LEU A 66 -11.11 -2.79 17.91
C LEU A 66 -10.86 -1.30 18.10
N THR A 67 -10.31 -0.96 19.26
CA THR A 67 -9.90 0.40 19.60
C THR A 67 -8.60 0.77 18.88
N LEU A 68 -8.33 2.06 18.77
CA LEU A 68 -7.14 2.58 18.11
C LEU A 68 -5.82 2.04 18.72
N PRO A 69 -5.62 2.04 20.06
CA PRO A 69 -4.39 1.50 20.65
C PRO A 69 -4.16 0.03 20.32
N VAL A 70 -5.23 -0.78 20.35
CA VAL A 70 -5.13 -2.20 19.99
C VAL A 70 -4.72 -2.36 18.52
N MET A 71 -5.32 -1.57 17.62
CA MET A 71 -4.98 -1.63 16.20
C MET A 71 -3.55 -1.16 15.92
N ALA A 72 -3.09 -0.12 16.62
CA ALA A 72 -1.73 0.41 16.51
C ALA A 72 -0.70 -0.66 16.93
N ASN A 73 -0.90 -1.31 18.07
CA ASN A 73 -0.03 -2.38 18.55
C ASN A 73 -0.02 -3.61 17.62
N LEU A 74 -1.19 -4.02 17.12
CA LEU A 74 -1.27 -5.11 16.13
C LEU A 74 -0.58 -4.74 14.81
N TYR A 75 -0.70 -3.49 14.37
CA TYR A 75 -0.02 -3.00 13.16
C TYR A 75 1.49 -3.00 13.34
N ARG A 76 1.98 -2.56 14.51
CA ARG A 76 3.40 -2.54 14.86
C ARG A 76 4.04 -3.92 14.77
N LEU A 77 3.41 -4.93 15.37
CA LEU A 77 3.88 -6.33 15.30
C LEU A 77 3.74 -6.92 13.89
N GLY A 78 2.59 -6.68 13.24
CA GLY A 78 2.28 -7.21 11.92
C GLY A 78 3.10 -6.59 10.78
N ARG A 79 3.68 -5.41 11.00
CA ARG A 79 4.47 -4.65 10.01
C ARG A 79 5.60 -5.46 9.42
N THR A 80 6.18 -6.40 10.17
CA THR A 80 7.26 -7.30 9.70
C THR A 80 6.87 -8.11 8.46
N LEU A 81 5.58 -8.39 8.26
CA LEU A 81 5.07 -9.12 7.11
C LEU A 81 4.51 -8.20 6.01
N LEU A 82 4.30 -6.92 6.30
CA LEU A 82 3.72 -5.97 5.38
C LEU A 82 4.79 -5.35 4.48
N SER A 83 4.35 -4.88 3.32
CA SER A 83 5.20 -4.10 2.43
C SER A 83 5.31 -2.65 2.88
N ASP A 84 6.50 -2.08 2.72
CA ASP A 84 6.78 -0.68 2.96
C ASP A 84 6.33 0.25 1.83
N ARG A 85 5.69 -0.25 0.76
CA ARG A 85 5.21 0.56 -0.37
C ARG A 85 3.72 0.87 -0.25
N PRO A 86 3.32 2.02 0.34
CA PRO A 86 1.91 2.39 0.46
C PRO A 86 1.31 2.96 -0.85
N ASN A 87 2.10 3.06 -1.93
CA ASN A 87 1.72 3.84 -3.10
C ASN A 87 1.27 2.95 -4.26
N ASN A 88 0.03 3.13 -4.71
CA ASN A 88 -0.51 2.44 -5.89
C ASN A 88 0.32 2.68 -7.17
N ASN A 89 1.09 3.77 -7.24
CA ASN A 89 1.97 4.01 -8.38
C ASN A 89 3.17 3.04 -8.46
N SER A 90 3.55 2.36 -7.37
CA SER A 90 4.65 1.39 -7.42
C SER A 90 4.33 0.16 -8.24
N SER A 91 3.05 -0.16 -8.42
CA SER A 91 2.56 -1.25 -9.26
C SER A 91 2.22 -0.81 -10.69
N TYR A 92 2.71 0.36 -11.14
CA TYR A 92 2.57 0.76 -12.54
C TYR A 92 3.19 -0.29 -13.46
N LEU A 93 2.40 -0.74 -14.45
CA LEU A 93 2.70 -1.88 -15.32
C LEU A 93 2.83 -3.25 -14.62
N PHE A 94 2.67 -3.32 -13.30
CA PHE A 94 2.73 -4.56 -12.52
C PHE A 94 1.40 -4.81 -11.79
N ASP A 95 0.30 -4.49 -12.46
CA ASP A 95 -1.06 -4.71 -11.98
C ASP A 95 -1.79 -5.77 -12.83
N LYS A 96 -2.96 -6.20 -12.36
CA LYS A 96 -3.77 -7.22 -13.04
C LYS A 96 -4.13 -6.81 -14.47
N LYS A 97 -4.45 -5.52 -14.71
CA LYS A 97 -4.83 -5.05 -16.05
C LYS A 97 -3.65 -5.05 -17.00
N SER A 98 -2.44 -4.77 -16.52
CA SER A 98 -1.22 -4.85 -17.33
C SER A 98 -0.94 -6.29 -17.72
N PHE A 99 -1.12 -7.24 -16.79
CA PHE A 99 -0.96 -8.65 -17.11
C PHE A 99 -2.04 -9.17 -18.07
N PHE A 100 -3.28 -8.72 -17.96
CA PHE A 100 -4.32 -9.08 -18.94
C PHE A 100 -4.01 -8.53 -20.32
N THR A 101 -3.55 -7.28 -20.41
CA THR A 101 -3.13 -6.66 -21.68
C THR A 101 -1.92 -7.36 -22.26
N THR A 102 -0.93 -7.72 -21.43
CA THR A 102 0.25 -8.49 -21.84
C THR A 102 -0.14 -9.86 -22.39
N LYS A 103 -1.10 -10.53 -21.73
CA LYS A 103 -1.66 -11.81 -22.21
C LYS A 103 -2.46 -11.66 -23.50
N ALA A 104 -3.21 -10.57 -23.67
CA ALA A 104 -4.01 -10.35 -24.87
C ALA A 104 -3.13 -10.06 -26.10
N LEU A 105 -2.00 -9.38 -25.89
CA LEU A 105 -1.04 -8.98 -26.92
C LEU A 105 0.01 -10.06 -27.23
N SER A 106 0.04 -11.18 -26.50
CA SER A 106 0.87 -12.33 -26.88
C SER A 106 0.25 -13.02 -28.11
N HIS A 107 0.88 -12.85 -29.27
CA HIS A 107 0.51 -13.50 -30.54
C HIS A 107 1.64 -14.48 -31.00
N THR A 108 1.30 -15.61 -31.65
CA THR A 108 2.24 -16.60 -32.26
C THR A 108 2.19 -16.44 -33.79
N LYS A 109 3.21 -16.63 -34.67
CA LYS A 109 4.21 -17.72 -34.83
C LYS A 109 5.38 -17.26 -35.74
N HIS A 110 6.63 -17.35 -35.26
CA HIS A 110 7.72 -18.16 -35.88
C HIS A 110 8.97 -18.20 -34.99
N VAL A 111 9.55 -19.39 -34.93
CA VAL A 111 10.77 -19.78 -34.20
C VAL A 111 11.92 -18.85 -34.61
N TRP A 112 12.43 -18.11 -33.62
CA TRP A 112 13.54 -17.12 -33.57
C TRP A 112 13.14 -15.71 -33.12
N TYR A 113 11.88 -15.28 -33.26
CA TYR A 113 11.44 -13.95 -32.82
C TYR A 113 10.09 -13.93 -32.06
N THR A 114 9.54 -15.08 -31.68
CA THR A 114 8.42 -15.20 -30.72
C THR A 114 8.86 -14.92 -29.29
N LEU A 115 9.51 -13.78 -29.10
CA LEU A 115 9.91 -13.23 -27.82
C LEU A 115 9.17 -11.89 -27.68
N ASN A 116 8.51 -11.73 -26.53
CA ASN A 116 8.42 -10.46 -25.84
C ASN A 116 7.29 -9.49 -26.22
N MET A 117 6.05 -9.82 -25.86
CA MET A 117 5.31 -8.86 -25.04
C MET A 117 5.21 -9.45 -23.65
N VAL A 118 6.28 -9.22 -22.88
CA VAL A 118 6.40 -9.64 -21.49
C VAL A 118 6.98 -8.45 -20.75
N ILE A 119 6.33 -8.09 -19.66
CA ILE A 119 6.83 -7.07 -18.75
C ILE A 119 8.00 -7.70 -18.00
N PRO A 120 9.16 -7.04 -17.90
CA PRO A 120 10.28 -7.57 -17.13
C PRO A 120 9.86 -7.94 -15.71
N GLY A 121 10.13 -9.18 -15.28
CA GLY A 121 9.71 -9.72 -13.98
C GLY A 121 8.23 -10.14 -13.88
N GLY A 122 7.44 -9.96 -14.95
CA GLY A 122 6.05 -10.38 -15.02
C GLY A 122 5.87 -11.81 -15.54
N PRO A 123 4.66 -12.38 -15.39
CA PRO A 123 4.32 -13.71 -15.88
C PRO A 123 4.33 -13.77 -17.42
N LYS A 124 4.64 -14.96 -17.94
CA LYS A 124 4.54 -15.29 -19.37
C LYS A 124 3.28 -16.11 -19.63
N PHE A 125 2.62 -15.84 -20.74
CA PHE A 125 1.39 -16.52 -21.11
C PHE A 125 1.51 -17.15 -22.49
N GLU A 126 0.74 -18.21 -22.70
CA GLU A 126 0.48 -18.72 -24.03
C GLU A 126 -0.28 -17.66 -24.85
N PRO A 127 -0.01 -17.55 -26.17
CA PRO A 127 -0.70 -16.63 -27.04
C PRO A 127 -2.22 -16.83 -27.06
N LEU A 128 -2.98 -15.73 -26.98
CA LEU A 128 -4.45 -15.80 -26.95
C LEU A 128 -5.06 -16.04 -28.35
N TYR A 129 -4.42 -15.51 -29.40
CA TYR A 129 -4.87 -15.64 -30.78
C TYR A 129 -3.75 -16.28 -31.62
N HIS A 130 -4.09 -17.33 -32.37
CA HIS A 130 -3.15 -18.09 -33.21
C HIS A 130 -3.30 -17.79 -34.71
N ASP A 131 -4.18 -16.86 -35.07
CA ASP A 131 -4.75 -16.76 -36.42
C ASP A 131 -4.08 -15.68 -37.30
N MET A 132 -2.91 -15.18 -36.91
CA MET A 132 -2.21 -14.11 -37.64
C MET A 132 -1.03 -14.68 -38.43
N ASP A 133 -1.15 -14.70 -39.76
CA ASP A 133 -0.03 -14.96 -40.67
C ASP A 133 0.84 -13.69 -40.75
N SER A 134 1.93 -13.66 -39.97
CA SER A 134 2.82 -12.50 -39.77
C SER A 134 3.51 -11.97 -41.05
N PHE A 135 3.45 -12.68 -42.18
CA PHE A 135 4.20 -12.34 -43.38
C PHE A 135 3.65 -11.12 -44.13
N ASP A 136 2.36 -10.82 -44.00
CA ASP A 136 1.72 -9.70 -44.71
C ASP A 136 1.77 -8.37 -43.94
N GLU A 137 2.03 -8.37 -42.62
CA GLU A 137 2.14 -7.14 -41.82
C GLU A 137 3.50 -6.44 -41.97
N ASP A 138 4.59 -7.19 -42.15
CA ASP A 138 5.95 -6.64 -42.23
C ASP A 138 6.26 -5.98 -43.59
N TRP A 139 5.59 -6.41 -44.66
CA TRP A 139 5.77 -5.87 -46.02
C TRP A 139 4.60 -4.99 -46.47
N ASN A 140 4.25 -4.01 -45.62
CA ASN A 140 3.22 -3.02 -45.93
C ASN A 140 3.86 -1.68 -46.37
N GLU A 141 3.18 -0.93 -47.25
CA GLU A 141 3.62 0.39 -47.73
C GLU A 141 3.88 1.40 -46.57
N PHE A 142 3.19 1.17 -45.44
CA PHE A 142 3.30 1.96 -44.23
C PHE A 142 4.53 1.61 -43.37
N ASN A 143 5.02 0.37 -43.44
CA ASN A 143 6.14 -0.14 -42.63
C ASN A 143 7.48 -0.08 -43.40
N ASP A 144 7.54 0.61 -44.54
CA ASP A 144 8.77 0.79 -45.32
C ASP A 144 9.85 1.50 -44.49
N ILE A 145 11.00 0.84 -44.34
CA ILE A 145 12.14 1.32 -43.55
C ILE A 145 12.67 2.67 -44.01
N ASN A 146 12.46 3.04 -45.29
CA ASN A 146 12.88 4.34 -45.82
C ASN A 146 11.94 5.49 -45.41
N LYS A 147 10.72 5.17 -44.96
CA LYS A 147 9.70 6.14 -44.54
C LYS A 147 9.60 6.28 -43.02
N VAL A 148 10.12 5.30 -42.27
CA VAL A 148 10.07 5.28 -40.80
C VAL A 148 11.31 5.96 -40.20
N ILE A 149 11.10 6.97 -39.37
CA ILE A 149 12.18 7.64 -38.63
C ILE A 149 12.33 6.96 -37.26
N ILE A 150 13.46 6.28 -37.04
CA ILE A 150 13.76 5.60 -35.77
C ILE A 150 14.68 6.51 -34.93
N GLN A 151 14.09 7.24 -33.97
CA GLN A 151 14.87 8.01 -32.98
C GLN A 151 15.11 7.22 -31.69
N GLN A 152 14.09 6.49 -31.24
CA GLN A 152 14.13 5.65 -30.04
C GLN A 152 13.42 4.34 -30.34
N GLN A 153 13.98 3.23 -29.83
CA GLN A 153 13.35 1.93 -29.96
C GLN A 153 12.08 1.86 -29.10
N ILE A 154 10.97 1.46 -29.72
CA ILE A 154 9.71 1.22 -29.01
C ILE A 154 9.88 -0.04 -28.14
N ARG A 155 9.80 0.14 -26.81
CA ARG A 155 9.92 -0.96 -25.85
C ARG A 155 8.57 -1.64 -25.60
N THR A 156 8.60 -2.82 -24.99
CA THR A 156 7.40 -3.60 -24.67
C THR A 156 6.52 -2.87 -23.66
N GLU A 157 7.11 -2.12 -22.73
CA GLU A 157 6.39 -1.32 -21.74
C GLU A 157 5.49 -0.27 -22.40
N TYR A 158 5.94 0.37 -23.48
CA TYR A 158 5.13 1.35 -24.21
C TYR A 158 3.93 0.70 -24.89
N ARG A 159 4.13 -0.49 -25.44
CA ARG A 159 3.06 -1.26 -26.07
C ARG A 159 2.02 -1.76 -25.06
N VAL A 160 2.40 -1.99 -23.80
CA VAL A 160 1.45 -2.35 -22.73
C VAL A 160 0.79 -1.10 -22.14
N ALA A 161 1.54 -0.01 -21.92
CA ALA A 161 1.03 1.24 -21.36
C ALA A 161 0.01 1.92 -22.28
N PHE A 162 0.28 1.93 -23.59
CA PHE A 162 -0.55 2.56 -24.61
C PHE A 162 -0.94 1.53 -25.69
N PRO A 163 -1.83 0.58 -25.36
CA PRO A 163 -2.06 -0.60 -26.18
C PRO A 163 -2.67 -0.26 -27.54
N HIS A 164 -3.49 0.79 -27.62
CA HIS A 164 -4.13 1.22 -28.87
C HIS A 164 -3.23 2.05 -29.79
N LEU A 165 -2.09 2.55 -29.30
CA LEU A 165 -1.21 3.43 -30.07
C LEU A 165 -0.08 2.66 -30.74
N TYR A 166 0.56 1.74 -30.02
CA TYR A 166 1.78 1.07 -30.47
C TYR A 166 1.59 -0.37 -30.97
N ASN A 167 0.35 -0.87 -31.02
CA ASN A 167 0.05 -2.22 -31.53
C ASN A 167 -0.93 -2.16 -32.69
N SER A 168 -0.71 -3.02 -33.69
CA SER A 168 -1.73 -3.39 -34.67
C SER A 168 -2.78 -4.27 -33.99
N LEU A 169 -4.06 -4.03 -34.29
CA LEU A 169 -5.19 -4.88 -33.86
C LEU A 169 -5.23 -5.21 -32.35
N PRO A 170 -5.31 -4.22 -31.45
CA PRO A 170 -5.42 -4.44 -30.01
C PRO A 170 -6.76 -5.10 -29.64
N ARG A 171 -6.79 -6.43 -29.56
CA ARG A 171 -7.97 -7.22 -29.20
C ARG A 171 -7.94 -7.55 -27.70
N SER A 172 -9.08 -7.45 -27.02
CA SER A 172 -9.22 -7.84 -25.60
C SER A 172 -8.22 -7.17 -24.64
N VAL A 173 -7.73 -5.97 -24.99
CA VAL A 173 -6.81 -5.18 -24.16
C VAL A 173 -7.58 -4.43 -23.07
N HIS A 174 -6.93 -4.18 -21.93
CA HIS A 174 -7.51 -3.45 -20.82
C HIS A 174 -6.82 -2.10 -20.63
N LEU A 175 -7.61 -1.04 -20.43
CA LEU A 175 -7.08 0.29 -20.15
C LEU A 175 -6.59 0.41 -18.71
N LEU A 176 -5.39 0.97 -18.59
CA LEU A 176 -4.66 1.16 -17.35
C LEU A 176 -4.84 2.57 -16.81
N PRO A 177 -5.00 2.75 -15.48
CA PRO A 177 -4.79 4.06 -14.86
C PRO A 177 -3.35 4.50 -15.13
N TYR A 178 -3.18 5.68 -15.73
CA TYR A 178 -1.84 6.17 -16.05
C TYR A 178 -1.08 6.60 -14.80
N HIS A 179 -1.75 7.28 -13.87
CA HIS A 179 -1.12 7.81 -12.68
C HIS A 179 -2.15 8.00 -11.56
N HIS A 180 -1.75 7.67 -10.34
CA HIS A 180 -2.42 8.09 -9.11
C HIS A 180 -1.70 9.30 -8.52
N LEU A 181 -2.38 10.09 -7.68
CA LEU A 181 -1.72 11.15 -6.94
C LEU A 181 -0.56 10.58 -6.12
N LYS A 182 0.60 11.25 -6.17
CA LYS A 182 1.77 10.80 -5.42
C LYS A 182 1.47 10.90 -3.92
N ASN A 183 1.62 9.78 -3.22
CA ASN A 183 1.61 9.79 -1.77
C ASN A 183 2.90 10.45 -1.27
N VAL A 184 2.76 11.50 -0.45
CA VAL A 184 3.87 12.26 0.18
C VAL A 184 3.82 12.09 1.71
N TYR A 185 3.20 11.01 2.17
CA TYR A 185 3.18 10.68 3.59
C TYR A 185 4.59 10.32 4.08
N ILE A 186 5.03 11.04 5.11
CA ILE A 186 6.29 10.80 5.81
C ILE A 186 5.96 9.99 7.05
N ARG A 187 6.65 8.87 7.22
CA ARG A 187 6.43 7.99 8.37
C ARG A 187 7.23 8.49 9.55
N MET A 188 6.58 8.45 10.72
CA MET A 188 7.19 8.71 12.00
C MET A 188 7.93 7.48 12.49
N ASP A 189 9.25 7.60 12.68
CA ASP A 189 10.06 6.53 13.26
C ASP A 189 10.39 6.77 14.75
N ASP A 190 10.39 8.03 15.20
CA ASP A 190 10.64 8.40 16.61
C ASP A 190 9.34 8.84 17.31
N PRO A 191 8.87 8.09 18.33
CA PRO A 191 7.65 8.44 19.08
C PRO A 191 7.83 9.65 20.01
N ASN A 192 9.06 10.10 20.25
CA ASN A 192 9.31 11.27 21.12
C ASN A 192 9.07 12.61 20.40
N LEU A 193 8.94 12.59 19.07
CA LEU A 193 8.62 13.76 18.29
C LEU A 193 7.10 14.01 18.32
N PRO A 194 6.66 15.29 18.32
CA PRO A 194 5.25 15.61 18.25
C PRO A 194 4.61 15.06 16.97
N ALA A 195 3.30 14.86 16.97
CA ALA A 195 2.58 14.34 15.79
C ALA A 195 2.60 15.35 14.63
N PHE A 196 2.61 16.65 14.95
CA PHE A 196 2.70 17.72 13.96
C PHE A 196 4.00 18.52 14.11
N TYR A 197 4.96 18.30 13.22
CA TYR A 197 6.15 19.12 13.08
C TYR A 197 6.63 19.17 11.63
N PHE A 198 7.54 20.10 11.38
CA PHE A 198 8.18 20.22 10.08
C PHE A 198 9.35 19.24 9.97
N ASP A 199 9.11 18.13 9.26
CA ASP A 199 10.12 17.10 9.06
C ASP A 199 11.28 17.60 8.16
N PRO A 200 12.55 17.25 8.46
CA PRO A 200 13.71 17.66 7.66
C PRO A 200 13.69 17.22 6.19
N LEU A 201 12.90 16.21 5.82
CA LEU A 201 12.67 15.76 4.44
C LEU A 201 11.77 16.73 3.67
N ILE A 202 11.02 17.59 4.35
CA ILE A 202 10.17 18.60 3.72
C ILE A 202 11.05 19.77 3.28
N ASN A 203 10.93 20.16 2.01
CA ASN A 203 11.63 21.32 1.50
C ASN A 203 11.16 22.59 2.23
N PRO A 204 12.08 23.43 2.75
CA PRO A 204 11.71 24.65 3.45
C PRO A 204 10.93 25.60 2.53
N ILE A 205 9.90 26.23 3.09
CA ILE A 205 9.07 27.19 2.36
C ILE A 205 9.88 28.48 2.21
N SER A 206 10.23 28.82 0.98
CA SER A 206 10.82 30.13 0.66
C SER A 206 9.72 31.16 0.50
N LEU A 207 9.78 32.23 1.29
CA LEU A 207 8.89 33.40 1.14
C LEU A 207 9.31 34.32 -0.02
N HIS A 208 10.42 34.01 -0.70
CA HIS A 208 10.95 34.84 -1.77
C HIS A 208 10.07 34.72 -3.03
N GLY A 209 9.21 35.72 -3.28
CA GLY A 209 8.36 35.80 -4.47
C GLY A 209 6.85 35.77 -4.23
N MET A 210 6.38 35.86 -2.97
CA MET A 210 4.95 35.84 -2.62
C MET A 210 4.20 37.15 -2.87
N THR A 211 4.79 38.11 -3.58
CA THR A 211 4.05 39.23 -4.16
C THR A 211 3.46 38.82 -5.50
N ALA A 212 2.19 38.41 -5.50
CA ALA A 212 1.47 38.16 -6.74
C ALA A 212 1.44 39.44 -7.58
N LYS A 213 1.96 39.37 -8.83
CA LYS A 213 2.06 40.53 -9.75
C LYS A 213 0.72 41.24 -10.04
N ASN A 214 -0.41 40.61 -9.71
CA ASN A 214 -1.77 41.10 -9.98
C ASN A 214 -2.63 41.25 -8.72
N VAL A 215 -2.07 41.06 -7.51
CA VAL A 215 -2.78 41.36 -6.26
C VAL A 215 -2.36 42.78 -5.88
N PRO A 216 -3.30 43.68 -5.48
CA PRO A 216 -2.92 44.98 -4.96
C PRO A 216 -1.84 44.80 -3.89
N LEU A 217 -0.83 45.68 -3.89
CA LEU A 217 0.30 45.66 -2.94
C LEU A 217 -0.14 45.64 -1.47
N VAL A 218 -1.40 45.99 -1.22
CA VAL A 218 -2.09 45.95 0.05
C VAL A 218 -2.95 44.69 0.06
N SER A 219 -2.68 43.78 1.00
CA SER A 219 -3.51 42.60 1.17
C SER A 219 -4.95 43.01 1.57
N HIS A 220 -5.95 42.17 1.29
CA HIS A 220 -7.32 42.49 1.69
C HIS A 220 -7.46 42.63 3.21
N GLU A 221 -6.63 41.92 3.98
CA GLU A 221 -6.49 42.11 5.43
C GLU A 221 -5.92 43.49 5.76
N ASP A 222 -4.86 43.95 5.09
CA ASP A 222 -4.29 45.30 5.33
C ASP A 222 -5.27 46.43 4.95
N VAL A 223 -6.18 46.20 3.99
CA VAL A 223 -7.24 47.17 3.65
C VAL A 223 -8.29 47.28 4.77
N ILE A 224 -8.62 46.17 5.42
CA ILE A 224 -9.69 46.09 6.42
C ILE A 224 -9.16 46.40 7.83
N PHE A 225 -7.96 45.92 8.15
CA PHE A 225 -7.36 45.95 9.48
C PHE A 225 -6.15 46.89 9.59
N GLY A 226 -5.72 47.48 8.47
CA GLY A 226 -4.51 48.31 8.42
C GLY A 226 -3.23 47.48 8.28
N PRO A 227 -2.11 48.13 7.91
CA PRO A 227 -0.83 47.44 7.79
C PRO A 227 -0.41 46.88 9.15
N SER A 228 -0.05 45.58 9.22
CA SER A 228 0.37 44.90 10.47
C SER A 228 1.56 45.55 11.20
N ASP A 229 2.29 46.46 10.57
CA ASP A 229 3.45 47.17 11.15
C ASP A 229 3.11 48.57 11.71
N ALA A 230 1.86 49.03 11.62
CA ALA A 230 1.44 50.24 12.31
C ALA A 230 1.22 49.91 13.78
N ASP A 231 1.95 50.58 14.67
CA ASP A 231 1.76 50.45 16.12
C ASP A 231 0.25 50.53 16.45
N ASP A 232 -0.24 49.67 17.35
CA ASP A 232 -1.64 49.47 17.81
C ASP A 232 -2.35 50.74 18.37
N TYR A 233 -1.88 51.95 18.07
CA TYR A 233 -2.34 53.22 18.61
C TYR A 233 -3.27 54.01 17.67
N ASP A 234 -3.56 53.54 16.44
CA ASP A 234 -4.58 54.17 15.58
C ASP A 234 -5.94 53.46 15.76
N PHE A 235 -6.62 53.91 16.81
CA PHE A 235 -7.88 53.42 17.40
C PHE A 235 -9.14 53.65 16.52
N ASP A 236 -9.01 53.67 15.19
CA ASP A 236 -10.07 54.10 14.25
C ASP A 236 -10.73 52.91 13.49
N TYR A 237 -10.53 51.68 13.95
CA TYR A 237 -11.18 50.48 13.39
C TYR A 237 -12.43 50.10 14.20
N ASP A 238 -13.61 50.39 13.64
CA ASP A 238 -14.95 50.10 14.20
C ASP A 238 -15.31 48.59 14.34
N PHE A 239 -14.36 47.68 14.13
CA PHE A 239 -14.64 46.24 14.10
C PHE A 239 -13.95 45.49 15.24
N GLU A 240 -14.72 45.17 16.28
CA GLU A 240 -14.34 44.28 17.37
C GLU A 240 -15.14 42.98 17.27
N LEU A 241 -14.48 41.85 17.52
CA LEU A 241 -15.18 40.57 17.66
C LEU A 241 -15.96 40.57 18.99
N PRO A 242 -17.20 40.04 19.02
CA PRO A 242 -17.94 39.91 20.28
C PRO A 242 -17.17 39.06 21.29
N GLU A 243 -17.28 39.39 22.58
CA GLU A 243 -16.61 38.69 23.69
C GLU A 243 -16.94 37.18 23.77
N GLU A 244 -18.06 36.77 23.18
CA GLU A 244 -18.52 35.37 23.13
C GLU A 244 -17.83 34.56 22.01
N VAL A 245 -17.06 35.21 21.13
CA VAL A 245 -16.44 34.57 19.96
C VAL A 245 -15.00 34.16 20.29
N GLU A 246 -14.84 32.87 20.56
CA GLU A 246 -13.54 32.22 20.74
C GLU A 246 -13.25 31.24 19.59
N PRO A 247 -11.96 30.90 19.34
CA PRO A 247 -11.61 29.87 18.38
C PRO A 247 -12.31 28.54 18.71
N PHE A 248 -12.84 27.87 17.69
CA PHE A 248 -13.42 26.55 17.87
C PHE A 248 -12.39 25.59 18.48
N LEU A 249 -12.81 24.85 19.52
CA LEU A 249 -11.98 23.88 20.24
C LEU A 249 -10.78 24.49 20.99
N ALA A 250 -10.85 25.76 21.39
CA ALA A 250 -9.80 26.40 22.20
C ALA A 250 -9.45 25.63 23.49
N ASP A 251 -10.42 24.91 24.07
CA ASP A 251 -10.22 24.09 25.28
C ASP A 251 -9.39 22.81 25.07
N LYS A 252 -9.17 22.39 23.81
CA LYS A 252 -8.53 21.10 23.50
C LYS A 252 -7.12 21.30 22.95
N SER A 253 -6.21 20.40 23.35
CA SER A 253 -4.88 20.33 22.76
C SER A 253 -4.94 19.93 21.29
N LEU A 254 -3.96 20.40 20.50
CA LEU A 254 -3.84 20.08 19.07
C LEU A 254 -3.61 18.58 18.83
N GLU A 255 -2.82 17.94 19.69
CA GLU A 255 -2.48 16.53 19.62
C GLU A 255 -2.69 15.83 20.97
N ASN A 256 -2.77 14.51 20.89
CA ASN A 256 -2.78 13.59 22.02
C ASN A 256 -1.76 12.45 21.74
N ASP A 257 -1.52 11.61 22.74
CA ASP A 257 -0.53 10.52 22.66
C ASP A 257 -0.82 9.52 21.51
N LEU A 258 -2.07 9.42 21.08
CA LEU A 258 -2.53 8.50 20.03
C LEU A 258 -2.64 9.15 18.65
N THR A 259 -2.41 10.46 18.53
CA THR A 259 -2.61 11.20 17.27
C THR A 259 -1.65 10.69 16.20
N ALA A 260 -0.37 10.52 16.54
CA ALA A 260 0.64 10.02 15.61
C ALA A 260 0.31 8.61 15.12
N GLU A 261 -0.05 7.70 16.04
CA GLU A 261 -0.45 6.33 15.71
C GLU A 261 -1.72 6.27 14.84
N GLY A 262 -2.70 7.12 15.13
CA GLY A 262 -3.92 7.24 14.33
C GLY A 262 -3.64 7.66 12.89
N ILE A 263 -2.73 8.62 12.70
CA ILE A 263 -2.29 9.06 11.36
C ILE A 263 -1.54 7.92 10.65
N VAL A 264 -0.72 7.16 11.36
CA VAL A 264 -0.02 5.99 10.80
C VAL A 264 -1.02 4.93 10.32
N LEU A 265 -2.02 4.60 11.14
CA LEU A 265 -3.05 3.62 10.81
C LEU A 265 -3.91 4.04 9.60
N TRP A 266 -4.12 5.34 9.41
CA TRP A 266 -4.82 5.86 8.24
C TRP A 266 -4.16 5.45 6.91
N TRP A 267 -2.82 5.39 6.91
CA TRP A 267 -2.02 4.99 5.75
C TRP A 267 -1.62 3.50 5.75
N ALA A 268 -2.06 2.73 6.74
CA ALA A 268 -1.80 1.31 6.80
C ALA A 268 -2.56 0.54 5.71
N PRO A 269 -2.04 -0.61 5.24
CA PRO A 269 -2.79 -1.48 4.32
C PRO A 269 -3.93 -2.20 5.04
N ASP A 270 -4.91 -2.68 4.28
CA ASP A 270 -5.89 -3.66 4.77
C ASP A 270 -5.15 -4.85 5.41
N PRO A 271 -5.53 -5.29 6.62
CA PRO A 271 -6.76 -4.95 7.36
C PRO A 271 -6.64 -3.80 8.39
N TYR A 272 -5.48 -3.16 8.54
CA TYR A 272 -5.17 -2.27 9.66
C TYR A 272 -5.77 -0.86 9.55
N ASN A 273 -6.21 -0.47 8.36
CA ASN A 273 -6.89 0.81 8.10
C ASN A 273 -8.37 0.83 8.52
N HIS A 274 -8.88 -0.24 9.13
CA HIS A 274 -10.27 -0.37 9.54
C HIS A 274 -10.37 -0.59 11.05
N HIS A 275 -11.29 0.10 11.72
CA HIS A 275 -11.58 -0.11 13.15
C HIS A 275 -12.52 -1.30 13.42
N SER A 276 -13.25 -1.75 12.41
CA SER A 276 -14.19 -2.85 12.53
C SER A 276 -14.25 -3.63 11.24
N GLY A 277 -14.52 -4.93 11.32
CA GLY A 277 -14.55 -5.78 10.16
C GLY A 277 -15.25 -7.11 10.40
N ARG A 278 -15.22 -7.94 9.35
CA ARG A 278 -15.66 -9.33 9.43
C ARG A 278 -14.47 -10.22 9.75
N MET A 279 -14.72 -11.25 10.54
CA MET A 279 -13.77 -12.35 10.70
C MET A 279 -13.63 -13.09 9.36
N ARG A 280 -12.44 -13.62 9.12
CA ARG A 280 -12.12 -14.43 7.93
C ARG A 280 -11.60 -15.78 8.37
N CYS A 281 -11.77 -16.79 7.52
CA CYS A 281 -11.12 -18.08 7.74
C CYS A 281 -9.60 -17.89 7.69
N ALA A 282 -8.85 -18.63 8.52
CA ALA A 282 -7.39 -18.52 8.59
C ALA A 282 -6.72 -18.74 7.21
N GLN A 283 -7.22 -19.70 6.43
CA GLN A 283 -6.75 -19.99 5.08
C GLN A 283 -7.04 -18.88 4.05
N ASP A 284 -8.00 -18.00 4.32
CA ASP A 284 -8.37 -16.91 3.43
C ASP A 284 -7.50 -15.66 3.65
N VAL A 285 -6.56 -15.69 4.60
CA VAL A 285 -5.64 -14.58 4.90
C VAL A 285 -4.27 -14.87 4.27
N PRO A 286 -3.98 -14.33 3.08
CA PRO A 286 -2.75 -14.66 2.37
C PRO A 286 -1.59 -13.76 2.83
N LEU A 287 -0.89 -14.19 3.89
CA LEU A 287 0.19 -13.40 4.52
C LEU A 287 1.30 -12.99 3.55
N VAL A 288 1.72 -13.88 2.66
CA VAL A 288 2.86 -13.66 1.76
C VAL A 288 2.48 -13.15 0.37
N LYS A 289 1.19 -12.93 0.10
CA LYS A 289 0.72 -12.57 -1.25
C LYS A 289 1.27 -11.26 -1.76
N ASN A 290 1.44 -10.27 -0.87
CA ASN A 290 1.97 -8.98 -1.26
C ASN A 290 3.44 -9.08 -1.72
N TRP A 291 4.20 -10.02 -1.18
CA TRP A 291 5.61 -10.23 -1.57
C TRP A 291 5.73 -10.73 -3.01
N CYS A 292 4.84 -11.61 -3.46
CA CYS A 292 4.82 -12.11 -4.84
C CYS A 292 4.23 -11.10 -5.85
N ILE A 293 3.40 -10.17 -5.39
CA ILE A 293 2.81 -9.12 -6.24
C ILE A 293 3.82 -8.00 -6.48
N GLU A 294 4.92 -7.96 -5.74
CA GLU A 294 5.94 -6.95 -5.94
C GLU A 294 7.09 -7.41 -6.84
N PRO A 295 7.73 -6.49 -7.56
CA PRO A 295 8.95 -6.81 -8.29
C PRO A 295 10.01 -7.40 -7.35
N CYS A 296 10.56 -8.54 -7.75
CA CYS A 296 11.60 -9.23 -7.00
C CYS A 296 12.82 -8.31 -6.78
N PRO A 297 13.40 -8.27 -5.56
CA PRO A 297 14.62 -7.50 -5.28
C PRO A 297 15.81 -7.87 -6.19
N SER A 298 16.62 -6.88 -6.54
CA SER A 298 17.85 -7.12 -7.31
C SER A 298 18.85 -7.95 -6.52
N GLY A 299 19.46 -8.95 -7.15
CA GLY A 299 20.52 -9.77 -6.54
C GLY A 299 20.07 -11.16 -6.06
N GLN A 300 18.76 -11.44 -6.08
CA GLN A 300 18.24 -12.77 -5.78
C GLN A 300 18.65 -13.82 -6.83
N PRO A 301 18.83 -15.10 -6.48
CA PRO A 301 19.15 -16.15 -7.44
C PRO A 301 18.01 -16.36 -8.44
N VAL A 302 18.30 -17.03 -9.56
CA VAL A 302 17.31 -17.27 -10.63
C VAL A 302 16.13 -18.12 -10.13
N LEU A 303 16.38 -19.06 -9.22
CA LEU A 303 15.33 -19.91 -8.63
C LEU A 303 14.20 -19.08 -8.02
N ASP A 304 14.56 -18.08 -7.21
CA ASP A 304 13.61 -17.23 -6.50
C ASP A 304 12.86 -16.25 -7.42
N ARG A 305 13.40 -16.00 -8.62
CA ARG A 305 12.79 -15.13 -9.63
C ARG A 305 11.81 -15.86 -10.55
N VAL A 306 11.83 -17.19 -10.58
CA VAL A 306 11.08 -18.03 -11.53
C VAL A 306 9.90 -18.75 -10.85
N LEU A 307 9.83 -18.71 -9.51
CA LEU A 307 8.72 -19.23 -8.71
C LEU A 307 7.42 -18.43 -8.91
#